data_AF-A0A9E0KIT2-F1
#
_entry.id   AF-A0A9E0KIT2-F1
#
_cell.length_a   1.000
_cell.length_b   1.000
_cell.length_c   1.000
_cell.angle_alpha   90.00
_cell.angle_beta   90.00
_cell.angle_gamma   90.00
#
_symmetry.space_group_name_H-M   'P 1'
#
loop_
_entity.id
_entity.type
_entity.pdbx_description
1 polymer ?
#
loop_
_entity_poly.entity_id
_entity_poly.type
_entity_poly.pdbx_seq_one_letter_code
_entity_poly.pdbx_strand_id
1 'polypeptide(L)'
;MLTTKFITENATEVIARLAKKHFDASLIVSEVISLDTLRKTTQTKLDEVLAEMNAISKAIGDLYKQGKKQEADEAKEKTVVLKEKSKELSDILDSAEQKLHTLLLQIPNLPHASVPEGKGADDNTIERSGG
;
A
#
# COMPACT_ATOMS: atom_id res chain seq x y z
N MET A 1 12.77 6.02 6.72
CA MET A 1 11.92 5.95 5.51
C MET A 1 10.72 6.85 5.73
N LEU A 2 10.30 7.63 4.72
CA LEU A 2 9.07 8.40 4.81
C LEU A 2 7.86 7.47 4.93
N THR A 3 6.85 7.88 5.69
CA THR A 3 5.61 7.11 5.78
C THR A 3 4.78 7.35 4.52
N THR A 4 4.08 6.30 4.04
CA THR A 4 3.17 6.43 2.90
C THR A 4 2.13 7.51 3.14
N LYS A 5 1.59 7.59 4.36
CA LYS A 5 0.65 8.63 4.79
C LYS A 5 1.21 10.04 4.55
N PHE A 6 2.44 10.30 4.98
CA PHE A 6 3.05 11.62 4.81
C PHE A 6 3.24 11.96 3.31
N ILE A 7 3.65 10.99 2.50
CA ILE A 7 3.83 11.16 1.06
C ILE A 7 2.48 11.45 0.38
N THR A 8 1.42 10.74 0.75
CA THR A 8 0.08 10.93 0.19
C THR A 8 -0.53 12.28 0.58
N GLU A 9 -0.33 12.73 1.82
CA GLU A 9 -0.92 13.99 2.34
C GLU A 9 -0.12 15.23 1.91
N ASN A 10 1.20 15.09 1.70
CA ASN A 10 2.11 16.20 1.45
C ASN A 10 2.91 16.01 0.15
N ALA A 11 2.30 15.40 -0.88
CA ALA A 11 2.97 15.05 -2.13
C ALA A 11 3.77 16.22 -2.73
N THR A 12 3.16 17.41 -2.82
CA THR A 12 3.80 18.62 -3.35
C THR A 12 5.01 19.05 -2.52
N GLU A 13 4.92 18.99 -1.19
CA GLU A 13 6.01 19.34 -0.28
C GLU A 13 7.17 18.34 -0.39
N VAL A 14 6.86 17.05 -0.48
CA VAL A 14 7.84 15.97 -0.67
C VAL A 14 8.61 16.19 -1.97
N ILE A 15 7.91 16.44 -3.08
CA ILE A 15 8.55 16.71 -4.38
C ILE A 15 9.44 17.94 -4.32
N ALA A 16 8.94 19.05 -3.77
CA ALA A 16 9.70 20.31 -3.68
C ALA A 16 10.96 20.17 -2.81
N ARG A 17 10.87 19.46 -1.67
CA ARG A 17 12.02 19.24 -0.79
C ARG A 17 13.03 18.27 -1.37
N LEU A 18 12.59 17.25 -2.10
CA LEU A 18 13.49 16.32 -2.78
C LEU A 18 14.17 16.95 -3.98
N ALA A 19 13.52 17.91 -4.65
CA ALA A 19 14.14 18.70 -5.71
C ALA A 19 15.38 19.49 -5.22
N LYS A 20 15.43 19.90 -3.95
CA LYS A 20 16.65 20.50 -3.34
C LYS A 20 17.86 19.58 -3.37
N LYS A 21 17.64 18.26 -3.40
CA LYS A 21 18.68 17.23 -3.56
C LYS A 21 18.90 16.82 -5.02
N HIS A 22 18.33 17.56 -5.97
CA HIS A 22 18.35 17.24 -7.40
C HIS A 22 17.71 15.87 -7.71
N PHE A 23 16.75 15.46 -6.87
CA PHE A 23 16.03 14.20 -7.02
C PHE A 23 14.59 14.48 -7.49
N ASP A 24 14.28 14.09 -8.73
CA ASP A 24 12.91 14.16 -9.24
C ASP A 24 12.06 13.03 -8.66
N ALA A 25 11.28 13.37 -7.64
CA ALA A 25 10.41 12.44 -6.95
C ALA A 25 9.02 12.32 -7.60
N SER A 26 8.71 13.07 -8.65
CA SER A 26 7.33 13.22 -9.16
C SER A 26 6.73 11.88 -9.58
N LEU A 27 7.50 11.08 -10.32
CA LEU A 27 7.07 9.75 -10.78
C LEU A 27 6.93 8.78 -9.61
N ILE A 28 7.93 8.72 -8.72
CA ILE A 28 7.95 7.79 -7.59
C ILE A 28 6.80 8.11 -6.61
N VAL A 29 6.54 9.39 -6.34
CA VAL A 29 5.43 9.82 -5.48
C VAL A 29 4.08 9.44 -6.10
N SER A 30 3.89 9.65 -7.40
CA SER A 30 2.67 9.22 -8.11
C SER A 30 2.47 7.71 -8.06
N GLU A 31 3.54 6.94 -8.23
CA GLU A 31 3.50 5.47 -8.17
C GLU A 31 3.21 4.97 -6.75
N VAL A 32 3.82 5.57 -5.72
CA VAL A 32 3.53 5.29 -4.31
C VAL A 32 2.06 5.52 -3.97
N ILE A 33 1.47 6.64 -4.42
CA ILE A 33 0.05 6.94 -4.21
C ILE A 33 -0.84 5.90 -4.90
N SER A 34 -0.49 5.51 -6.12
CA SER A 34 -1.23 4.53 -6.91
C SER A 34 -1.18 3.13 -6.26
N LEU A 35 0.00 2.71 -5.80
CA LEU A 35 0.20 1.43 -5.11
C LEU A 35 -0.46 1.40 -3.73
N ASP A 36 -0.40 2.50 -2.95
CA ASP A 36 -1.10 2.58 -1.66
C ASP A 36 -2.63 2.47 -1.85
N THR A 37 -3.15 3.07 -2.91
CA THR A 37 -4.57 2.96 -3.29
C THR A 37 -4.92 1.53 -3.72
N LEU A 38 -4.09 0.90 -4.55
CA LEU A 38 -4.28 -0.49 -4.97
C LEU A 38 -4.23 -1.44 -3.76
N ARG A 39 -3.29 -1.25 -2.83
CA ARG A 39 -3.18 -2.04 -1.60
C ARG A 39 -4.46 -1.92 -0.77
N LYS A 40 -4.89 -0.69 -0.47
CA LYS A 40 -6.10 -0.44 0.34
C LYS A 40 -7.34 -1.04 -0.29
N THR A 41 -7.55 -0.82 -1.59
CA THR A 41 -8.73 -1.33 -2.29
C THR A 41 -8.73 -2.86 -2.41
N THR A 42 -7.57 -3.47 -2.66
CA THR A 42 -7.43 -4.94 -2.70
C THR A 42 -7.67 -5.54 -1.31
N GLN A 43 -7.15 -4.92 -0.26
CA GLN A 43 -7.37 -5.38 1.12
C GLN A 43 -8.86 -5.33 1.50
N THR A 44 -9.56 -4.24 1.19
CA THR A 44 -11.02 -4.16 1.44
C THR A 44 -11.77 -5.26 0.69
N LYS A 45 -11.45 -5.51 -0.58
CA LYS A 45 -12.07 -6.59 -1.36
C LYS A 45 -11.77 -7.97 -0.79
N LEU A 46 -10.55 -8.19 -0.30
CA LEU A 46 -10.15 -9.44 0.32
C LEU A 46 -10.96 -9.67 1.62
N ASP A 47 -11.08 -8.64 2.46
CA ASP A 47 -11.86 -8.71 3.70
C ASP A 47 -13.34 -8.98 3.43
N GLU A 48 -13.92 -8.36 2.38
CA GLU A 48 -15.30 -8.63 1.93
C GLU A 48 -15.48 -10.09 1.51
N VAL A 49 -14.56 -10.63 0.69
CA VAL A 49 -14.61 -12.03 0.22
C VAL A 49 -14.47 -13.00 1.39
N LEU A 50 -13.57 -12.73 2.34
CA LEU A 50 -13.40 -13.56 3.54
C LEU A 50 -14.64 -13.52 4.44
N ALA A 51 -15.26 -12.34 4.59
CA ALA A 51 -16.51 -12.20 5.33
C ALA A 51 -17.65 -12.97 4.67
N GLU A 52 -17.79 -12.89 3.34
CA GLU A 52 -18.77 -13.63 2.56
C GLU A 52 -18.57 -15.14 2.71
N MET A 53 -17.32 -15.62 2.61
CA MET A 53 -16.97 -17.03 2.77
C MET A 53 -17.34 -17.57 4.17
N ASN A 54 -17.09 -16.79 5.22
CA ASN A 54 -17.47 -17.14 6.59
C ASN A 54 -18.99 -17.17 6.78
N ALA A 55 -19.71 -16.22 6.18
CA ALA A 55 -21.17 -16.18 6.22
C ALA A 55 -21.79 -17.41 5.54
N ILE A 56 -21.29 -17.78 4.36
CA ILE A 56 -21.71 -18.97 3.62
C ILE A 56 -21.39 -20.24 4.42
N SER A 57 -20.21 -20.32 5.02
CA SER A 57 -19.82 -21.48 5.85
C SER A 57 -20.80 -21.71 7.02
N LYS A 58 -21.27 -20.64 7.66
CA LYS A 58 -22.29 -20.72 8.71
C LYS A 58 -23.65 -21.16 8.14
N ALA A 59 -24.05 -20.58 7.01
CA ALA A 59 -25.31 -20.95 6.34
C ALA A 59 -25.33 -22.43 5.93
N ILE A 60 -24.22 -22.98 5.43
CA ILE A 60 -24.09 -24.42 5.11
C ILE A 60 -24.39 -25.29 6.34
N GLY A 61 -23.80 -24.95 7.50
CA GLY A 61 -24.04 -25.69 8.74
C GLY A 61 -25.51 -25.66 9.16
N ASP A 62 -26.19 -24.54 8.98
CA ASP A 62 -27.61 -24.41 9.30
C ASP A 62 -28.52 -25.11 8.28
N LEU A 63 -28.16 -25.11 6.99
CA LEU A 63 -28.88 -25.86 5.94
C LEU A 63 -28.81 -27.38 6.16
N TYR A 64 -27.66 -27.91 6.60
CA TYR A 64 -27.54 -29.32 6.95
C TYR A 64 -28.42 -29.70 8.16
N LYS A 65 -28.51 -28.84 9.19
CA LYS A 65 -29.43 -29.06 10.33
C LYS A 65 -30.89 -29.08 9.88
N GLN A 66 -31.24 -28.29 8.87
CA GLN A 66 -32.58 -28.23 8.29
C GLN A 66 -32.87 -29.36 7.28
N GLY A 67 -31.91 -30.24 6.99
CA GLY A 67 -32.05 -31.33 6.01
C GLY A 67 -31.99 -30.89 4.54
N LYS A 68 -31.67 -29.63 4.26
CA LYS A 68 -31.61 -29.02 2.92
C LYS A 68 -30.25 -29.29 2.24
N LYS A 69 -29.96 -30.56 1.95
CA LYS A 69 -28.65 -30.96 1.40
C LYS A 69 -28.31 -30.29 0.06
N GLN A 70 -29.29 -30.16 -0.83
CA GLN A 70 -29.07 -29.60 -2.17
C GLN A 70 -28.64 -28.12 -2.12
N GLU A 71 -29.33 -27.30 -1.32
CA GLU A 71 -28.94 -25.90 -1.09
C GLU A 71 -27.56 -25.77 -0.41
N ALA A 72 -27.21 -26.72 0.47
CA ALA A 72 -25.90 -26.74 1.14
C ALA A 72 -24.75 -27.08 0.18
N ASP A 73 -24.99 -27.97 -0.79
CA ASP A 73 -23.99 -28.36 -1.78
C ASP A 73 -23.76 -27.22 -2.80
N GLU A 74 -24.80 -26.51 -3.23
CA GLU A 74 -24.65 -25.28 -4.04
C GLU A 74 -23.86 -24.18 -3.31
N ALA A 75 -24.10 -24.01 -2.01
CA ALA A 75 -23.35 -23.06 -1.19
C ALA A 75 -21.86 -23.45 -1.04
N LYS A 76 -21.55 -24.76 -1.03
CA LYS A 76 -20.16 -25.23 -1.05
C LYS A 76 -19.46 -24.90 -2.36
N GLU A 77 -20.13 -25.04 -3.50
CA GLU A 77 -19.53 -24.67 -4.79
C GLU A 77 -19.18 -23.17 -4.85
N LYS A 78 -20.07 -22.30 -4.36
CA LYS A 78 -19.78 -20.86 -4.23
C LYS A 78 -18.55 -20.58 -3.36
N THR A 79 -18.39 -21.35 -2.28
CA THR A 79 -17.24 -21.23 -1.38
C THR A 79 -15.91 -21.53 -2.09
N VAL A 80 -15.89 -22.48 -3.04
CA VAL A 80 -14.69 -22.80 -3.83
C VAL A 80 -14.26 -21.62 -4.69
N VAL A 81 -15.21 -21.00 -5.41
CA VAL A 81 -14.94 -19.82 -6.25
C VAL A 81 -14.43 -18.64 -5.42
N LEU A 82 -15.04 -18.38 -4.25
CA LEU A 82 -14.59 -17.32 -3.35
C LEU A 82 -13.19 -17.60 -2.80
N LYS A 83 -12.83 -18.86 -2.57
CA LYS A 83 -11.49 -19.24 -2.11
C LYS A 83 -10.42 -18.99 -3.16
N GLU A 84 -10.71 -19.25 -4.44
CA GLU A 84 -9.81 -18.91 -5.55
C GLU A 84 -9.64 -17.39 -5.65
N LYS A 85 -10.75 -16.63 -5.63
CA LYS A 85 -10.72 -15.16 -5.67
C LYS A 85 -9.98 -14.55 -4.47
N SER A 86 -10.13 -15.12 -3.28
CA SER A 86 -9.39 -14.70 -2.08
C SER A 86 -7.89 -14.89 -2.26
N LYS A 87 -7.46 -16.01 -2.86
CA LYS A 87 -6.06 -16.27 -3.15
C LYS A 87 -5.49 -15.25 -4.15
N GLU A 88 -6.20 -15.00 -5.24
CA GLU A 88 -5.79 -13.99 -6.24
C GLU A 88 -5.65 -12.60 -5.61
N LEU A 89 -6.62 -12.18 -4.79
CA LEU A 89 -6.57 -10.90 -4.10
C LEU A 89 -5.41 -10.83 -3.09
N SER A 90 -5.10 -11.93 -2.40
CA SER A 90 -3.94 -12.02 -1.50
C SER A 90 -2.64 -11.85 -2.28
N ASP A 91 -2.47 -12.53 -3.41
CA ASP A 91 -1.26 -12.43 -4.22
C ASP A 91 -1.07 -11.00 -4.78
N ILE A 92 -2.16 -10.34 -5.19
CA ILE A 92 -2.14 -8.94 -5.63
C ILE A 92 -1.76 -8.01 -4.47
N LEU A 93 -2.32 -8.23 -3.28
CA LEU A 93 -2.03 -7.44 -2.09
C LEU A 93 -0.54 -7.53 -1.74
N ASP A 94 0.00 -8.75 -1.65
CA ASP A 94 1.40 -9.00 -1.32
C ASP A 94 2.34 -8.35 -2.35
N SER A 95 2.01 -8.48 -3.65
CA SER A 95 2.78 -7.83 -4.71
C SER A 95 2.75 -6.30 -4.61
N ALA A 96 1.59 -5.71 -4.32
CA ALA A 96 1.47 -4.27 -4.13
C ALA A 96 2.27 -3.78 -2.93
N GLU A 97 2.26 -4.52 -1.81
CA GLU A 97 3.05 -4.21 -0.62
C GLU A 97 4.55 -4.28 -0.87
N GLN A 98 5.03 -5.31 -1.56
CA GLN A 98 6.44 -5.46 -1.91
C GLN A 98 6.93 -4.34 -2.83
N LYS A 99 6.14 -4.00 -3.86
CA LYS A 99 6.46 -2.89 -4.77
C LYS A 99 6.48 -1.56 -4.03
N LEU A 100 5.48 -1.31 -3.19
CA LEU A 100 5.38 -0.11 -2.38
C LEU A 100 6.58 0.02 -1.45
N HIS A 101 6.95 -1.06 -0.74
CA HIS A 101 8.13 -1.07 0.12
C HIS A 101 9.41 -0.78 -0.66
N THR A 102 9.59 -1.41 -1.81
CA THR A 102 10.78 -1.20 -2.67
C THR A 102 10.91 0.24 -3.11
N LEU A 103 9.83 0.89 -3.55
CA LEU A 103 9.84 2.30 -3.94
C LEU A 103 10.16 3.21 -2.77
N LEU A 104 9.59 2.95 -1.60
CA LEU A 104 9.83 3.80 -0.43
C LEU A 104 11.29 3.74 0.04
N LEU A 105 11.98 2.60 -0.16
CA LEU A 105 13.41 2.47 0.11
C LEU A 105 14.29 3.30 -0.85
N GLN A 106 13.79 3.60 -2.06
CA GLN A 106 14.51 4.43 -3.03
C GLN A 106 14.40 5.93 -2.74
N ILE A 107 13.41 6.36 -1.94
CA ILE A 107 13.19 7.76 -1.61
C ILE A 107 14.19 8.20 -0.52
N PRO A 108 15.06 9.19 -0.79
CA PRO A 108 15.98 9.69 0.23
C PRO A 108 15.22 10.48 1.31
N ASN A 109 15.84 10.66 2.47
CA ASN A 109 15.26 11.49 3.52
C ASN A 109 15.07 12.94 3.05
N LEU A 110 13.94 13.54 3.46
CA LEU A 110 13.65 14.95 3.20
C LEU A 110 14.67 15.85 3.89
N PRO A 111 15.28 16.81 3.18
CA PRO A 111 16.04 17.86 3.84
C PRO A 111 15.14 18.66 4.78
N HIS A 112 15.68 19.02 5.95
CA HIS A 112 14.98 19.91 6.87
C HIS A 112 14.79 21.30 6.25
N ALA A 113 13.79 22.05 6.70
CA ALA A 113 13.49 23.37 6.15
C ALA A 113 14.66 24.36 6.23
N SER A 114 15.53 24.20 7.24
CA SER A 114 16.73 25.02 7.43
C SER A 114 17.91 24.65 6.53
N VAL A 115 17.84 23.56 5.77
CA VAL A 115 18.94 23.14 4.89
C VAL A 115 18.95 24.04 3.66
N PRO A 116 20.06 24.77 3.41
CA PRO A 116 20.19 25.61 2.23
C PRO A 116 20.20 24.77 0.96
N GLU A 117 19.77 25.38 -0.14
CA GLU A 117 19.90 24.75 -1.45
C GLU A 117 21.36 24.81 -1.91
N GLY A 118 21.82 23.72 -2.51
CA GLY A 118 23.18 23.60 -3.00
C GLY A 118 23.30 22.45 -3.99
N LYS A 119 24.30 22.52 -4.86
CA LYS A 119 24.60 21.49 -5.85
C LYS A 119 25.91 20.77 -5.53
N GLY A 120 26.86 21.45 -4.89
CA GLY A 120 28.18 20.91 -4.56
C GLY A 120 28.67 21.32 -3.18
N ALA A 121 29.87 20.83 -2.83
CA ALA A 121 30.51 21.16 -1.56
C ALA A 121 30.82 22.65 -1.41
N ASP A 122 30.98 23.36 -2.53
CA ASP A 122 31.25 24.80 -2.56
C ASP A 122 30.04 25.65 -2.08
N ASP A 123 28.83 25.07 -2.09
CA ASP A 123 27.61 25.74 -1.62
C ASP A 123 27.37 25.55 -0.10
N ASN A 124 28.28 24.85 0.59
CA ASN A 124 28.14 24.60 2.02
C ASN A 124 28.34 25.88 2.82
N THR A 125 27.39 26.18 3.73
CA THR A 125 27.51 27.32 4.65
C THR A 125 28.49 27.01 5.78
N ILE A 126 29.44 27.92 6.02
CA ILE A 126 30.36 27.84 7.17
C ILE A 126 29.63 28.39 8.39
N GLU A 127 29.09 27.50 9.24
CA GLU A 127 28.35 27.88 10.45
C GLU A 127 29.27 28.42 11.56
N ARG A 128 30.51 27.92 11.65
CA ARG A 128 31.52 28.37 12.61
C ARG A 128 32.91 28.02 12.09
N SER A 129 33.82 28.97 12.15
CA SER A 129 35.26 28.72 12.01
C SER A 129 35.91 28.90 13.38
N GLY A 130 36.84 28.00 13.73
CA GLY A 130 37.55 28.01 15.00
C GLY A 130 39.06 27.99 14.77
N GLY A 131 39.76 28.87 15.49
CA GLY A 131 41.21 28.85 15.72
C GLY A 131 41.49 28.70 17.20
#